data_AF-A0A9E3K0S5-F1
#
_entry.id   AF-A0A9E3K0S5-F1
#
_cell.length_a   1.000
_cell.length_b   1.000
_cell.length_c   1.000
_cell.angle_alpha   90.00
_cell.angle_beta   90.00
_cell.angle_gamma   90.00
#
_symmetry.space_group_name_H-M   'P 1'
#
loop_
_entity.id
_entity.type
_entity.pdbx_description
1 polymer ?
#
loop_
_entity_poly.entity_id
_entity_poly.type
_entity_poly.pdbx_seq_one_letter_code
_entity_poly.pdbx_strand_id
1 'polypeptide(L)'
;MSTESSLNEAKDTQLRADALEYHRSPVRGKIEVVATKPLSNQRDLSLAYSPGVAYACEEIAADPATAADYTSRGNLVAVISNGTAVLGLGNIGPLASKPVMEGKGCLFKKFAGVDVFDLELAENDPDKLVDAIAMLEPTVGGINLEDIKAPECFYIEKKLRERMNIPVFHDDQHGTAIISS
;
A
#
# COMPACT_ATOMS: atom_id res chain seq x y z
N MET A 1 6.30 32.08 30.94
CA MET A 1 6.71 31.50 29.65
C MET A 1 7.67 30.31 29.79
N SER A 2 7.98 29.77 30.98
CA SER A 2 9.03 28.73 31.16
C SER A 2 8.52 27.32 31.53
N THR A 3 7.30 27.17 32.02
CA THR A 3 6.75 25.87 32.48
C THR A 3 5.92 25.14 31.42
N GLU A 4 5.15 25.85 30.60
CA GLU A 4 4.39 25.23 29.50
C GLU A 4 5.29 24.76 28.35
N SER A 5 6.36 25.48 28.05
CA SER A 5 7.34 25.08 27.02
C SER A 5 8.05 23.79 27.39
N SER A 6 8.49 23.67 28.65
CA SER A 6 9.17 22.47 29.15
C SER A 6 8.24 21.26 29.28
N LEU A 7 6.96 21.49 29.64
CA LEU A 7 5.93 20.45 29.60
C LEU A 7 5.64 19.95 28.18
N ASN A 8 5.63 20.83 27.18
CA ASN A 8 5.42 20.46 25.79
C ASN A 8 6.63 19.72 25.20
N GLU A 9 7.85 20.14 25.51
CA GLU A 9 9.08 19.43 25.11
C GLU A 9 9.17 18.02 25.74
N ALA A 10 8.81 17.88 27.01
CA ALA A 10 8.78 16.58 27.68
C ALA A 10 7.72 15.63 27.06
N LYS A 11 6.55 16.16 26.72
CA LYS A 11 5.48 15.40 26.04
C LYS A 11 5.90 14.98 24.63
N ASP A 12 6.52 15.86 23.87
CA ASP A 12 7.03 15.55 22.51
C ASP A 12 8.11 14.46 22.56
N THR A 13 9.03 14.56 23.53
CA THR A 13 10.06 13.54 23.76
C THR A 13 9.47 12.17 24.09
N GLN A 14 8.43 12.13 24.94
CA GLN A 14 7.75 10.88 25.28
C GLN A 14 7.02 10.29 24.08
N LEU A 15 6.25 11.11 23.35
CA LEU A 15 5.54 10.67 22.15
C LEU A 15 6.50 10.10 21.11
N ARG A 16 7.68 10.73 20.93
CA ARG A 16 8.72 10.23 20.04
C ARG A 16 9.23 8.86 20.47
N ALA A 17 9.48 8.66 21.76
CA ALA A 17 9.92 7.37 22.28
C ALA A 17 8.85 6.28 22.06
N ASP A 18 7.60 6.59 22.37
CA ASP A 18 6.46 5.68 22.22
C ASP A 18 6.23 5.29 20.76
N ALA A 19 6.29 6.25 19.83
CA ALA A 19 6.13 6.00 18.40
C ALA A 19 7.22 5.07 17.83
N LEU A 20 8.48 5.27 18.27
CA LEU A 20 9.59 4.42 17.84
C LEU A 20 9.50 3.00 18.42
N GLU A 21 9.06 2.86 19.67
CA GLU A 21 8.84 1.55 20.28
C GLU A 21 7.67 0.81 19.62
N TYR A 22 6.58 1.52 19.34
CA TYR A 22 5.41 0.99 18.63
C TYR A 22 5.76 0.38 17.26
N HIS A 23 6.71 0.95 16.53
CA HIS A 23 7.17 0.39 15.24
C HIS A 23 8.22 -0.72 15.36
N ARG A 24 8.83 -0.89 16.54
CA ARG A 24 9.95 -1.82 16.76
C ARG A 24 9.51 -3.13 17.40
N SER A 25 8.54 -3.07 18.30
CA SER A 25 8.28 -4.09 19.31
C SER A 25 6.78 -4.36 19.47
N PRO A 26 6.36 -5.62 19.71
CA PRO A 26 7.19 -6.83 19.78
C PRO A 26 7.63 -7.36 18.40
N VAL A 27 6.98 -6.87 17.33
CA VAL A 27 7.27 -7.20 15.94
C VAL A 27 7.54 -5.89 15.21
N ARG A 28 8.50 -5.90 14.27
CA ARG A 28 8.88 -4.71 13.51
C ARG A 28 7.86 -4.43 12.41
N GLY A 29 7.58 -3.15 12.18
CA GLY A 29 6.59 -2.71 11.20
C GLY A 29 5.17 -2.90 11.70
N LYS A 30 4.20 -2.60 10.84
CA LYS A 30 2.77 -2.60 11.21
C LYS A 30 1.92 -3.61 10.42
N ILE A 31 2.53 -4.33 9.49
CA ILE A 31 1.84 -5.24 8.58
C ILE A 31 2.52 -6.61 8.55
N GLU A 32 1.74 -7.63 8.24
CA GLU A 32 2.20 -9.01 8.01
C GLU A 32 1.32 -9.68 6.96
N VAL A 33 1.82 -10.75 6.34
CA VAL A 33 1.06 -11.58 5.40
C VAL A 33 0.66 -12.86 6.11
N VAL A 34 -0.66 -13.11 6.18
CA VAL A 34 -1.22 -14.28 6.85
C VAL A 34 -2.04 -15.10 5.86
N ALA A 35 -1.79 -16.41 5.82
CA ALA A 35 -2.56 -17.32 4.96
C ALA A 35 -4.03 -17.40 5.41
N THR A 36 -4.95 -17.28 4.46
CA THR A 36 -6.41 -17.35 4.72
C THR A 36 -6.97 -18.77 4.67
N LYS A 37 -6.20 -19.72 4.12
CA LYS A 37 -6.57 -21.13 4.00
C LYS A 37 -5.70 -21.97 4.95
N PRO A 38 -6.24 -23.05 5.55
CA PRO A 38 -5.45 -23.93 6.39
C PRO A 38 -4.35 -24.60 5.57
N LEU A 39 -3.21 -24.87 6.22
CA LEU A 39 -2.03 -25.55 5.67
C LEU A 39 -1.58 -26.65 6.63
N SER A 40 -2.54 -27.38 7.22
CA SER A 40 -2.32 -28.24 8.39
C SER A 40 -1.96 -29.68 8.05
N ASN A 41 -2.27 -30.12 6.83
CA ASN A 41 -2.16 -31.51 6.42
C ASN A 41 -1.81 -31.62 4.92
N GLN A 42 -1.56 -32.85 4.45
CA GLN A 42 -1.17 -33.11 3.07
C GLN A 42 -2.22 -32.68 2.04
N ARG A 43 -3.52 -32.85 2.36
CA ARG A 43 -4.61 -32.43 1.48
C ARG A 43 -4.59 -30.90 1.33
N ASP A 44 -4.48 -30.16 2.43
CA ASP A 44 -4.39 -28.70 2.41
C ASP A 44 -3.24 -28.23 1.52
N LEU A 45 -2.05 -28.81 1.70
CA LEU A 45 -0.86 -28.48 0.89
C LEU A 45 -1.06 -28.79 -0.60
N SER A 46 -1.71 -29.93 -0.91
CA SER A 46 -1.99 -30.33 -2.29
C SER A 46 -2.99 -29.42 -2.99
N LEU A 47 -3.85 -28.70 -2.24
CA LEU A 47 -4.82 -27.74 -2.76
C LEU A 47 -4.21 -26.33 -2.86
N ALA A 48 -3.47 -25.91 -1.83
CA ALA A 48 -2.83 -24.59 -1.79
C ALA A 48 -1.68 -24.46 -2.79
N TYR A 49 -1.06 -25.58 -3.17
CA TYR A 49 0.03 -25.62 -4.13
C TYR A 49 -0.12 -26.82 -5.07
N SER A 50 0.98 -27.44 -5.49
CA SER A 50 0.94 -28.56 -6.42
C SER A 50 0.35 -29.84 -5.80
N PRO A 51 -0.47 -30.60 -6.56
CA PRO A 51 -0.89 -30.34 -7.94
C PRO A 51 -2.14 -29.46 -8.07
N GLY A 52 -2.90 -29.22 -7.01
CA GLY A 52 -4.25 -28.65 -7.06
C GLY A 52 -4.33 -27.20 -7.53
N VAL A 53 -3.31 -26.38 -7.26
CA VAL A 53 -3.24 -24.97 -7.71
C VAL A 53 -3.33 -24.84 -9.24
N ALA A 54 -2.94 -25.87 -9.98
CA ALA A 54 -2.98 -25.88 -11.44
C ALA A 54 -4.40 -25.64 -11.98
N TYR A 55 -5.44 -26.17 -11.32
CA TYR A 55 -6.82 -25.98 -11.77
C TYR A 55 -7.26 -24.52 -11.71
N ALA A 56 -6.91 -23.78 -10.65
CA ALA A 56 -7.18 -22.34 -10.60
C ALA A 56 -6.40 -21.57 -11.69
N CYS A 57 -5.16 -21.98 -11.98
CA CYS A 57 -4.38 -21.40 -13.07
C CYS A 57 -5.01 -21.67 -14.44
N GLU A 58 -5.50 -22.88 -14.69
CA GLU A 58 -6.16 -23.27 -15.95
C GLU A 58 -7.46 -22.49 -16.16
N GLU A 59 -8.28 -22.33 -15.12
CA GLU A 59 -9.50 -21.51 -15.18
C GLU A 59 -9.18 -20.04 -15.49
N ILE A 60 -8.18 -19.43 -14.83
CA ILE A 60 -7.76 -18.04 -15.10
C ILE A 60 -7.17 -17.90 -16.51
N ALA A 61 -6.43 -18.90 -16.99
CA ALA A 61 -5.89 -18.89 -18.35
C ALA A 61 -6.99 -18.98 -19.41
N ALA A 62 -8.08 -19.69 -19.13
CA ALA A 62 -9.25 -19.79 -20.00
C ALA A 62 -10.12 -18.52 -19.96
N ASP A 63 -10.35 -17.96 -18.77
CA ASP A 63 -11.05 -16.70 -18.55
C ASP A 63 -10.34 -15.83 -17.49
N PRO A 64 -9.58 -14.80 -17.91
CA PRO A 64 -8.85 -13.91 -17.00
C PRO A 64 -9.73 -13.19 -15.97
N ALA A 65 -11.04 -13.03 -16.22
CA ALA A 65 -11.95 -12.38 -15.28
C ALA A 65 -12.10 -13.18 -13.97
N THR A 66 -11.97 -14.50 -14.03
CA THR A 66 -12.06 -15.41 -12.87
C THR A 66 -10.90 -15.27 -11.89
N ALA A 67 -9.86 -14.47 -12.22
CA ALA A 67 -8.83 -14.10 -11.26
C ALA A 67 -9.42 -13.43 -10.02
N ALA A 68 -10.57 -12.74 -10.14
CA ALA A 68 -11.28 -12.17 -9.00
C ALA A 68 -11.89 -13.22 -8.06
N ASP A 69 -12.21 -14.42 -8.57
CA ASP A 69 -12.83 -15.50 -7.79
C ASP A 69 -11.79 -16.37 -7.09
N TYR A 70 -10.67 -16.64 -7.77
CA TYR A 70 -9.68 -17.61 -7.32
C TYR A 70 -8.45 -16.99 -6.64
N THR A 71 -8.36 -15.66 -6.57
CA THR A 71 -7.21 -14.96 -5.97
C THR A 71 -7.67 -13.82 -5.06
N SER A 72 -6.74 -13.26 -4.30
CA SER A 72 -6.99 -12.05 -3.49
C SER A 72 -7.13 -10.78 -4.32
N ARG A 73 -6.90 -10.83 -5.64
CA ARG A 73 -6.83 -9.65 -6.52
C ARG A 73 -8.03 -8.71 -6.35
N GLY A 74 -9.24 -9.24 -6.22
CA GLY A 74 -10.46 -8.44 -6.08
C GLY A 74 -10.51 -7.54 -4.83
N ASN A 75 -9.79 -7.90 -3.76
CA ASN A 75 -9.74 -7.14 -2.50
C ASN A 75 -8.38 -6.47 -2.24
N LEU A 76 -7.40 -6.67 -3.13
CA LEU A 76 -6.02 -6.24 -2.92
C LEU A 76 -5.75 -4.91 -3.62
N VAL A 77 -5.26 -3.92 -2.88
CA VAL A 77 -4.84 -2.61 -3.39
C VAL A 77 -3.33 -2.44 -3.22
N ALA A 78 -2.65 -1.88 -4.20
CA ALA A 78 -1.27 -1.42 -4.03
C ALA A 78 -1.26 0.04 -3.55
N VAL A 79 -0.70 0.31 -2.37
CA VAL A 79 -0.36 1.66 -1.93
C VAL A 79 1.05 1.96 -2.40
N ILE A 80 1.20 2.95 -3.29
CA ILE A 80 2.46 3.20 -3.99
C ILE A 80 2.94 4.62 -3.71
N SER A 81 4.22 4.73 -3.35
CA SER A 81 4.91 6.00 -3.18
C SER A 81 6.35 5.90 -3.68
N ASN A 82 6.95 7.04 -4.02
CA ASN A 82 8.40 7.17 -4.17
C ASN A 82 9.03 8.02 -3.04
N GLY A 83 8.23 8.42 -2.04
CA GLY A 83 8.68 9.15 -0.86
C GLY A 83 9.12 10.59 -1.13
N THR A 84 8.61 11.21 -2.19
CA THR A 84 9.02 12.56 -2.60
C THR A 84 8.23 13.70 -1.94
N ALA A 85 7.09 13.41 -1.33
CA ALA A 85 6.26 14.38 -0.62
C ALA A 85 5.63 13.80 0.65
N VAL A 86 6.44 13.19 1.51
CA VAL A 86 5.93 12.49 2.70
C VAL A 86 5.49 13.48 3.76
N LEU A 87 4.18 13.57 4.01
CA LEU A 87 3.60 14.47 5.02
C LEU A 87 4.14 15.91 4.89
N GLY A 88 4.57 16.52 6.01
CA GLY A 88 5.30 17.80 6.03
C GLY A 88 6.83 17.66 5.94
N LEU A 89 7.35 16.45 5.71
CA LEU A 89 8.79 16.15 5.71
C LEU A 89 9.41 16.33 4.31
N GLY A 90 8.58 16.37 3.27
CA GLY A 90 9.02 16.54 1.89
C GLY A 90 9.67 15.28 1.32
N ASN A 91 10.73 15.46 0.53
CA ASN A 91 11.42 14.35 -0.12
C ASN A 91 12.42 13.70 0.85
N ILE A 92 11.99 12.61 1.49
CA ILE A 92 12.81 11.79 2.38
C ILE A 92 13.15 10.42 1.77
N GLY A 93 12.67 10.16 0.56
CA GLY A 93 12.91 8.95 -0.19
C GLY A 93 12.07 7.75 0.25
N PRO A 94 12.07 6.67 -0.57
CA PRO A 94 11.16 5.54 -0.42
C PRO A 94 11.34 4.77 0.90
N LEU A 95 12.57 4.55 1.36
CA LEU A 95 12.77 3.80 2.61
C LEU A 95 12.23 4.53 3.83
N ALA A 96 12.33 5.86 3.84
CA ALA A 96 11.85 6.67 4.97
C ALA A 96 10.34 6.90 4.90
N SER A 97 9.71 6.76 3.73
CA SER A 97 8.24 6.82 3.59
C SER A 97 7.54 5.55 4.05
N LYS A 98 8.23 4.40 4.06
CA LYS A 98 7.67 3.09 4.38
C LYS A 98 6.77 3.06 5.63
N PRO A 99 7.15 3.64 6.78
CA PRO A 99 6.25 3.67 7.94
C PRO A 99 4.92 4.36 7.65
N VAL A 100 4.87 5.39 6.82
CA VAL A 100 3.59 6.05 6.45
C VAL A 100 2.75 5.10 5.60
N MET A 101 3.35 4.43 4.62
CA MET A 101 2.66 3.52 3.69
C MET A 101 2.09 2.28 4.41
N GLU A 102 2.86 1.66 5.30
CA GLU A 102 2.33 0.60 6.17
C GLU A 102 1.14 1.09 7.00
N GLY A 103 1.20 2.35 7.46
CA GLY A 103 0.11 3.00 8.19
C GLY A 103 -1.16 3.12 7.36
N LYS A 104 -1.04 3.55 6.10
CA LYS A 104 -2.16 3.57 5.14
C LYS A 104 -2.74 2.18 4.94
N GLY A 105 -1.90 1.15 4.80
CA GLY A 105 -2.33 -0.24 4.75
C GLY A 105 -3.17 -0.66 5.97
N CYS A 106 -2.73 -0.31 7.19
CA CYS A 106 -3.51 -0.56 8.41
C CYS A 106 -4.88 0.13 8.38
N LEU A 107 -4.96 1.36 7.87
CA LEU A 107 -6.21 2.12 7.78
C LEU A 107 -7.18 1.49 6.77
N PHE A 108 -6.71 1.14 5.57
CA PHE A 108 -7.49 0.40 4.57
C PHE A 108 -8.07 -0.89 5.16
N LYS A 109 -7.24 -1.69 5.83
CA LYS A 109 -7.69 -2.95 6.41
C LYS A 109 -8.68 -2.75 7.55
N LYS A 110 -8.38 -1.83 8.47
CA LYS A 110 -9.17 -1.61 9.69
C LYS A 110 -10.56 -1.03 9.39
N PHE A 111 -10.65 -0.10 8.44
CA PHE A 111 -11.88 0.67 8.22
C PHE A 111 -12.66 0.22 6.98
N ALA A 112 -12.02 -0.36 5.97
CA ALA A 112 -12.67 -0.80 4.73
C ALA A 112 -12.57 -2.31 4.48
N GLY A 113 -11.80 -3.06 5.27
CA GLY A 113 -11.60 -4.50 5.05
C GLY A 113 -10.71 -4.83 3.84
N VAL A 114 -10.13 -3.80 3.20
CA VAL A 114 -9.29 -3.91 2.00
C VAL A 114 -7.89 -4.39 2.37
N ASP A 115 -7.37 -5.37 1.64
CA ASP A 115 -6.00 -5.84 1.80
C ASP A 115 -5.04 -4.94 1.00
N VAL A 116 -3.85 -4.69 1.55
CA VAL A 116 -2.89 -3.77 0.94
C VAL A 116 -1.50 -4.38 0.87
N PHE A 117 -0.84 -4.17 -0.26
CA PHE A 117 0.63 -4.16 -0.31
C PHE A 117 1.11 -2.72 -0.46
N ASP A 118 1.99 -2.29 0.43
CA ASP A 118 2.74 -1.06 0.28
C ASP A 118 3.98 -1.29 -0.59
N LEU A 119 4.20 -0.42 -1.57
CA LEU A 119 5.29 -0.51 -2.53
C LEU A 119 6.00 0.83 -2.67
N GLU A 120 7.16 0.94 -2.03
CA GLU A 120 8.01 2.13 -2.10
C GLU A 120 9.02 2.01 -3.26
N LEU A 121 8.78 2.76 -4.33
CA LEU A 121 9.59 2.69 -5.55
C LEU A 121 10.75 3.70 -5.51
N ALA A 122 11.98 3.21 -5.67
CA ALA A 122 13.18 4.03 -5.76
C ALA A 122 13.39 4.61 -7.17
N GLU A 123 12.39 5.34 -7.67
CA GLU A 123 12.40 5.99 -8.99
C GLU A 123 11.72 7.37 -8.91
N ASN A 124 12.31 8.36 -9.58
CA ASN A 124 11.84 9.74 -9.60
C ASN A 124 11.42 10.20 -10.99
N ASP A 125 11.78 9.46 -12.03
CA ASP A 125 11.31 9.69 -13.38
C ASP A 125 9.82 9.29 -13.48
N PRO A 126 8.92 10.24 -13.83
CA PRO A 126 7.48 9.96 -13.86
C PRO A 126 7.08 8.91 -14.88
N ASP A 127 7.75 8.85 -16.03
CA ASP A 127 7.41 7.88 -17.08
C ASP A 127 7.81 6.46 -16.65
N LYS A 128 8.99 6.30 -16.06
CA LYS A 128 9.41 5.01 -15.50
C LYS A 128 8.55 4.57 -14.33
N LEU A 129 8.09 5.50 -13.48
CA LEU A 129 7.12 5.20 -12.43
C LEU A 129 5.80 4.70 -13.03
N VAL A 130 5.27 5.38 -14.05
CA VAL A 130 4.06 4.95 -14.75
C VAL A 130 4.24 3.54 -15.32
N ASP A 131 5.37 3.26 -15.96
CA ASP A 131 5.68 1.94 -16.49
C ASP A 131 5.72 0.87 -15.39
N ALA A 132 6.46 1.12 -14.31
CA ALA A 132 6.60 0.19 -13.20
C ALA A 132 5.26 -0.10 -12.51
N ILE A 133 4.43 0.94 -12.29
CA ILE A 133 3.14 0.81 -11.65
C ILE A 133 2.15 0.08 -12.55
N ALA A 134 2.13 0.39 -13.85
CA ALA A 134 1.24 -0.27 -14.80
C ALA A 134 1.52 -1.80 -14.91
N MET A 135 2.77 -2.23 -14.71
CA MET A 135 3.12 -3.66 -14.68
C MET A 135 2.46 -4.42 -13.52
N LEU A 136 1.98 -3.74 -12.48
CA LEU A 136 1.33 -4.35 -11.32
C LEU A 136 -0.16 -4.65 -11.54
N GLU A 137 -0.77 -4.18 -12.63
CA GLU A 137 -2.20 -4.34 -12.91
C GLU A 137 -2.73 -5.79 -12.77
N PRO A 138 -2.00 -6.85 -13.19
CA PRO A 138 -2.49 -8.21 -13.01
C PRO A 138 -2.60 -8.63 -11.53
N THR A 139 -1.79 -8.04 -10.65
CA THR A 139 -1.67 -8.45 -9.23
C THR A 139 -2.77 -7.87 -8.35
N VAL A 140 -3.22 -6.64 -8.63
CA VAL A 140 -4.08 -5.87 -7.72
C VAL A 140 -5.37 -5.43 -8.36
N GLY A 141 -6.41 -5.25 -7.53
CA GLY A 141 -7.71 -4.74 -7.91
C GLY A 141 -7.77 -3.21 -7.99
N GLY A 142 -6.80 -2.51 -7.43
CA GLY A 142 -6.69 -1.05 -7.51
C GLY A 142 -5.31 -0.51 -7.11
N ILE A 143 -5.04 0.72 -7.50
CA ILE A 143 -3.83 1.47 -7.14
C ILE A 143 -4.21 2.71 -6.31
N ASN A 144 -3.52 2.90 -5.19
CA ASN A 144 -3.54 4.10 -4.38
C ASN A 144 -2.16 4.77 -4.43
N LEU A 145 -2.05 5.90 -5.12
CA LEU A 145 -0.85 6.75 -5.14
C LEU A 145 -0.82 7.63 -3.90
N GLU A 146 0.34 7.72 -3.27
CA GLU A 146 0.52 8.38 -1.97
C GLU A 146 1.87 9.13 -1.90
N ASP A 147 1.90 10.32 -1.31
CA ASP A 147 3.14 11.04 -0.99
C ASP A 147 4.10 11.24 -2.19
N ILE A 148 3.53 11.43 -3.40
CA ILE A 148 4.26 11.77 -4.62
C ILE A 148 4.16 13.28 -4.85
N LYS A 149 5.30 13.94 -5.07
CA LYS A 149 5.34 15.40 -5.21
C LYS A 149 4.57 15.91 -6.44
N ALA A 150 4.06 17.12 -6.32
CA ALA A 150 3.54 17.90 -7.44
C ALA A 150 4.68 18.59 -8.21
N PRO A 151 4.51 18.83 -9.53
CA PRO A 151 3.35 18.50 -10.35
C PRO A 151 3.33 17.06 -10.89
N GLU A 152 4.35 16.24 -10.61
CA GLU A 152 4.52 14.91 -11.19
C GLU A 152 3.37 13.95 -10.84
N CYS A 153 2.84 14.04 -9.62
CA CYS A 153 1.72 13.21 -9.17
C CYS A 153 0.47 13.31 -10.08
N PHE A 154 0.15 14.50 -10.59
CA PHE A 154 -0.97 14.70 -11.52
C PHE A 154 -0.74 14.00 -12.86
N TYR A 155 0.49 14.09 -13.36
CA TYR A 155 0.87 13.43 -14.60
C TYR A 155 0.80 11.91 -14.46
N ILE A 156 1.37 11.38 -13.39
CA ILE A 156 1.41 9.94 -13.10
C ILE A 156 -0.02 9.38 -12.95
N GLU A 157 -0.87 10.02 -12.13
CA GLU A 157 -2.25 9.58 -11.95
C GLU A 157 -3.00 9.56 -13.29
N LYS A 158 -2.92 10.64 -14.06
CA LYS A 158 -3.59 10.74 -15.37
C LYS A 158 -3.13 9.62 -16.30
N LYS A 159 -1.83 9.39 -16.42
CA LYS A 159 -1.27 8.36 -17.32
C LYS A 159 -1.66 6.95 -16.91
N LEU A 160 -1.67 6.67 -15.62
CA LEU A 160 -2.11 5.37 -15.11
C LEU A 160 -3.60 5.14 -15.34
N ARG A 161 -4.44 6.16 -15.11
CA ARG A 161 -5.88 6.10 -15.42
C ARG A 161 -6.18 5.91 -16.91
N GLU A 162 -5.35 6.45 -17.79
CA GLU A 162 -5.46 6.25 -19.25
C GLU A 162 -5.04 4.84 -19.68
N ARG A 163 -4.09 4.22 -18.97
CA ARG A 163 -3.45 2.96 -19.38
C ARG A 163 -4.04 1.71 -18.74
N MET A 164 -4.50 1.81 -17.50
CA MET A 164 -4.90 0.66 -16.68
C MET A 164 -6.41 0.43 -16.68
N ASN A 165 -6.83 -0.83 -16.57
CA ASN A 165 -8.26 -1.21 -16.49
C ASN A 165 -8.77 -1.34 -15.05
N ILE A 166 -7.95 -0.96 -14.06
CA ILE A 166 -8.32 -0.91 -12.65
C ILE A 166 -8.40 0.52 -12.14
N PRO A 167 -9.15 0.78 -11.05
CA PRO A 167 -9.16 2.09 -10.42
C PRO A 167 -7.76 2.52 -9.98
N VAL A 168 -7.39 3.75 -10.34
CA VAL A 168 -6.19 4.44 -9.86
C VAL A 168 -6.65 5.72 -9.17
N PHE A 169 -6.23 5.90 -7.93
CA PHE A 169 -6.62 7.01 -7.06
C PHE A 169 -5.38 7.63 -6.43
N HIS A 170 -5.40 8.94 -6.21
CA HIS A 170 -4.36 9.66 -5.47
C HIS A 170 -4.95 10.30 -4.22
N ASP A 171 -4.57 9.83 -3.03
CA ASP A 171 -5.25 10.21 -1.78
C ASP A 171 -5.04 11.69 -1.43
N ASP A 172 -3.82 12.21 -1.56
CA ASP A 172 -3.53 13.60 -1.18
C ASP A 172 -4.34 14.63 -2.00
N GLN A 173 -4.71 14.29 -3.24
CA GLN A 173 -5.47 15.16 -4.13
C GLN A 173 -6.97 15.07 -3.87
N HIS A 174 -7.51 13.85 -3.81
CA HIS A 174 -8.97 13.65 -3.79
C HIS A 174 -9.50 13.42 -2.38
N GLY A 175 -8.77 12.74 -1.49
CA GLY A 175 -9.16 12.50 -0.10
C GLY A 175 -9.27 13.81 0.70
N THR A 176 -8.31 14.71 0.54
CA THR A 176 -8.36 16.06 1.14
C THR A 176 -9.54 16.87 0.60
N ALA A 177 -9.83 16.77 -0.71
CA ALA A 177 -10.92 17.50 -1.34
C ALA A 177 -12.31 17.05 -0.85
N ILE A 178 -12.49 15.75 -0.57
CA ILE A 178 -13.75 15.19 -0.08
C ILE A 178 -14.01 15.54 1.39
N ILE A 179 -12.97 15.59 2.23
CA ILE A 179 -13.12 15.88 3.67
C ILE A 179 -13.24 17.39 3.93
N SER A 180 -12.72 18.23 3.04
CA SER A 180 -12.77 19.71 3.18
C SER A 180 -13.98 20.38 2.54
N SER A 181 -14.86 19.61 1.88
CA SER A 181 -16.16 20.04 1.34
C SER A 181 -17.32 19.68 2.25
#